data_AF-A0A3U8JEH9-F1
#
_entry.id   AF-A0A3U8JEH9-F1
#
_cell.length_a   1.000
_cell.length_b   1.000
_cell.length_c   1.000
_cell.angle_alpha   90.00
_cell.angle_beta   90.00
_cell.angle_gamma   90.00
#
_symmetry.space_group_name_H-M   'P 1'
#
loop_
_entity.id
_entity.type
_entity.pdbx_description
1 polymer ?
#
loop_
_entity_poly.entity_id
_entity_poly.type
_entity_poly.pdbx_seq_one_letter_code
_entity_poly.pdbx_strand_id
1 'polypeptide(L)'
;MNKILKLCDWLICSRLMRTPWPLAGLTLCMFIISMLCGWRSFVLMLLGFSCVVLFSYSASLGNVPYRLLPEVRYRAFGRHIIVWSWVVWALGYFCCVCGILLMGTLSQPVFWLCGSGCGGLLCLQRYLCGGFPWIR
;
A
#
# COMPACT_ATOMS: atom_id res chain seq x y z
N MET A 1 3.62 -24.69 -3.82
CA MET A 1 2.52 -23.80 -3.37
C MET A 1 2.37 -23.68 -1.85
N ASN A 2 2.55 -24.75 -1.05
CA ASN A 2 2.33 -24.69 0.42
C ASN A 2 3.34 -23.89 1.27
N LYS A 3 4.59 -23.69 0.82
CA LYS A 3 5.61 -22.96 1.61
C LYS A 3 5.37 -21.44 1.63
N ILE A 4 4.88 -20.87 0.52
CA ILE A 4 4.60 -19.43 0.41
C ILE A 4 3.38 -19.05 1.23
N LEU A 5 2.32 -19.88 1.21
CA LEU A 5 1.15 -19.69 2.07
C LEU A 5 1.54 -19.78 3.55
N LYS A 6 2.31 -20.81 3.95
CA LYS A 6 2.81 -20.93 5.33
C LYS A 6 3.67 -19.74 5.76
N LEU A 7 4.48 -19.18 4.86
CA LEU A 7 5.29 -18.00 5.15
C LEU A 7 4.40 -16.75 5.34
N CYS A 8 3.37 -16.59 4.52
CA CYS A 8 2.38 -15.51 4.68
C CYS A 8 1.62 -15.65 6.00
N ASP A 9 1.11 -16.85 6.32
CA ASP A 9 0.43 -17.13 7.58
C ASP A 9 1.34 -16.90 8.79
N TRP A 10 2.63 -17.25 8.68
CA TRP A 10 3.62 -17.01 9.72
C TRP A 10 3.96 -15.52 9.87
N LEU A 11 4.07 -14.77 8.77
CA LEU A 11 4.24 -13.31 8.79
C LEU A 11 3.02 -12.59 9.38
N ILE A 12 1.81 -13.06 9.06
CA ILE A 12 0.54 -12.56 9.62
C ILE A 12 0.45 -12.86 11.12
N CYS A 13 0.91 -14.04 11.56
CA CYS A 13 0.94 -14.44 12.97
C CYS A 13 2.17 -13.93 13.74
N SER A 14 3.17 -13.36 13.05
CA SER A 14 4.41 -12.89 13.65
C SER A 14 4.17 -11.63 14.47
N ARG A 15 4.94 -11.48 15.56
CA ARG A 15 4.96 -10.25 16.39
C ARG A 15 5.24 -8.98 15.56
N LEU A 16 5.82 -9.14 14.36
CA LEU A 16 6.12 -8.05 13.41
C LEU A 16 4.88 -7.29 12.93
N MET A 17 3.74 -7.96 12.72
CA MET A 17 2.46 -7.32 12.36
C MET A 17 1.73 -6.77 13.60
N ARG A 18 2.00 -7.38 14.76
CA ARG A 18 1.29 -7.11 16.02
C ARG A 18 1.73 -5.80 16.66
N THR A 19 2.98 -5.39 16.45
CA THR A 19 3.48 -4.09 16.87
C THR A 19 3.71 -3.17 15.66
N PRO A 20 3.33 -1.88 15.75
CA PRO A 20 3.59 -0.90 14.70
C PRO A 20 5.09 -0.74 14.37
N TRP A 21 5.89 -0.56 15.41
CA TRP A 21 7.30 -0.16 15.35
C TRP A 21 8.20 -0.90 14.34
N PRO A 22 8.21 -2.25 14.27
CA PRO A 22 9.06 -2.95 13.30
C PRO A 22 8.69 -2.65 11.84
N LEU A 23 7.42 -2.41 11.53
CA LEU A 23 7.01 -2.02 10.18
C LEU A 23 7.47 -0.58 9.87
N ALA A 24 7.30 0.36 10.80
CA ALA A 24 7.83 1.72 10.62
C ALA A 24 9.35 1.71 10.46
N GLY A 25 10.07 0.92 11.26
CA GLY A 25 11.51 0.76 11.13
C GLY A 25 11.92 0.21 9.76
N LEU A 26 11.25 -0.85 9.31
CA LEU A 26 11.55 -1.45 8.00
C LEU A 26 11.25 -0.49 6.84
N THR A 27 10.11 0.18 6.86
CA THR A 27 9.76 1.18 5.84
C THR A 27 10.75 2.34 5.82
N LEU A 28 11.08 2.89 7.00
CA LEU A 28 12.07 3.97 7.14
C LEU A 28 13.45 3.54 6.62
N CYS A 29 13.94 2.36 7.01
CA CYS A 29 15.21 1.82 6.53
C CYS A 29 15.23 1.71 5.01
N MET A 30 14.16 1.18 4.40
CA MET A 30 14.07 1.07 2.94
C MET A 30 14.06 2.44 2.27
N PHE A 31 13.39 3.44 2.85
CA PHE A 31 13.39 4.81 2.33
C PHE A 31 14.79 5.45 2.43
N ILE A 32 15.51 5.25 3.53
CA ILE A 32 16.91 5.70 3.68
C ILE A 32 17.80 5.05 2.62
N ILE A 33 17.71 3.73 2.43
CA ILE A 33 18.47 3.01 1.41
C ILE A 33 18.16 3.55 0.00
N SER A 34 16.88 3.78 -0.30
CA SER A 34 16.48 4.33 -1.60
C SER A 34 17.05 5.73 -1.86
N MET A 35 17.16 6.56 -0.81
CA MET A 35 17.75 7.89 -0.86
C MET A 35 19.26 7.81 -1.17
N LEU A 36 19.96 6.88 -0.56
CA LEU A 36 21.39 6.62 -0.82
C LEU A 36 21.65 6.10 -2.24
N CYS A 37 20.70 5.35 -2.82
CA CYS A 37 20.76 4.87 -4.20
C CYS A 37 20.34 5.92 -5.25
N GLY A 38 20.10 7.16 -4.83
CA GLY A 38 19.82 8.30 -5.70
C GLY A 38 18.35 8.70 -5.74
N TRP A 39 18.11 9.96 -6.11
CA TRP A 39 16.78 10.58 -6.05
C TRP A 39 15.71 9.82 -6.84
N ARG A 40 16.06 9.22 -7.99
CA ARG A 40 15.12 8.42 -8.79
C ARG A 40 14.62 7.18 -8.05
N SER A 41 15.52 6.48 -7.36
CA SER A 41 15.20 5.28 -6.58
C SER A 41 14.26 5.63 -5.42
N PHE A 42 14.52 6.77 -4.76
CA PHE A 42 13.64 7.31 -3.73
C PHE A 42 12.24 7.66 -4.27
N VAL A 43 12.16 8.39 -5.39
CA VAL A 43 10.88 8.74 -6.02
C VAL A 43 10.10 7.50 -6.44
N LEU A 44 10.76 6.49 -7.01
CA LEU A 44 10.12 5.24 -7.40
C LEU A 44 9.59 4.45 -6.20
N MET A 45 10.36 4.41 -5.11
CA MET A 45 9.90 3.79 -3.88
C MET A 45 8.69 4.51 -3.28
N LEU A 46 8.70 5.85 -3.29
CA LEU A 46 7.58 6.67 -2.85
C LEU A 46 6.33 6.47 -3.72
N LEU A 47 6.49 6.45 -5.04
CA LEU A 47 5.41 6.18 -5.99
C LEU A 47 4.82 4.78 -5.80
N GLY A 48 5.67 3.76 -5.63
CA GLY A 48 5.24 2.38 -5.38
C GLY A 48 4.47 2.24 -4.06
N PHE A 49 4.94 2.90 -2.99
CA PHE A 49 4.28 2.94 -1.70
C PHE A 49 2.92 3.65 -1.77
N SER A 50 2.90 4.89 -2.30
CA SER A 50 1.68 5.69 -2.42
C SER A 50 0.64 5.05 -3.32
N CYS A 51 1.06 4.40 -4.42
CA CYS A 51 0.18 3.65 -5.32
C CYS A 51 -0.65 2.61 -4.56
N VAL A 52 0.00 1.73 -3.79
CA VAL A 52 -0.69 0.66 -3.04
C VAL A 52 -1.59 1.21 -1.95
N VAL A 53 -1.15 2.26 -1.23
CA VAL A 53 -1.95 2.90 -0.19
C VAL A 53 -3.19 3.57 -0.78
N LEU A 54 -3.05 4.30 -1.89
CA LEU A 54 -4.18 4.96 -2.57
C LEU A 54 -5.19 3.94 -3.11
N PHE A 55 -4.73 2.86 -3.75
CA PHE A 55 -5.65 1.82 -4.21
C PHE A 55 -6.38 1.12 -3.06
N SER A 56 -5.66 0.79 -1.97
CA SER A 56 -6.28 0.19 -0.79
C SER A 56 -7.29 1.13 -0.12
N TYR A 57 -6.99 2.43 -0.09
CA TYR A 57 -7.91 3.44 0.44
C TYR A 57 -9.14 3.62 -0.45
N SER A 58 -8.94 3.69 -1.77
CA SER A 58 -10.04 3.74 -2.76
C SER A 58 -10.96 2.52 -2.64
N ALA A 59 -10.39 1.31 -2.49
CA ALA A 59 -11.15 0.08 -2.26
C ALA A 59 -11.95 0.15 -0.95
N SER A 60 -11.35 0.69 0.12
CA SER A 60 -12.02 0.89 1.41
C SER A 60 -13.17 1.91 1.34
N LEU A 61 -13.12 2.86 0.39
CA LEU A 61 -14.19 3.83 0.12
C LEU A 61 -15.31 3.26 -0.78
N GLY A 62 -15.18 2.02 -1.25
CA GLY A 62 -16.22 1.35 -2.05
C GLY A 62 -16.16 1.62 -3.55
N ASN A 63 -14.95 1.79 -4.11
CA ASN A 63 -14.82 1.96 -5.56
C ASN A 63 -15.42 0.77 -6.33
N VAL A 64 -16.14 1.09 -7.41
CA VAL A 64 -17.08 0.21 -8.11
C VAL A 64 -16.49 -1.10 -8.70
N PRO A 65 -15.24 -1.19 -9.20
CA PRO A 65 -14.76 -2.45 -9.78
C PRO A 65 -14.53 -3.58 -8.75
N TYR A 66 -14.56 -3.29 -7.44
CA TYR A 66 -14.32 -4.25 -6.36
C TYR A 66 -15.51 -4.40 -5.39
N ARG A 67 -16.76 -4.17 -5.86
CA ARG A 67 -17.99 -4.44 -5.09
C ARG A 67 -18.15 -5.95 -4.79
N LEU A 68 -17.39 -6.44 -3.82
CA LEU A 68 -17.54 -7.78 -3.23
C LEU A 68 -18.14 -7.71 -1.81
N LEU A 69 -18.32 -6.50 -1.26
CA LEU A 69 -18.85 -6.28 0.09
C LEU A 69 -20.35 -5.92 0.03
N PRO A 70 -21.19 -6.51 0.90
CA PRO A 70 -22.64 -6.38 0.85
C PRO A 70 -23.10 -4.93 1.04
N GLU A 71 -24.10 -4.54 0.25
CA GLU A 71 -24.64 -3.18 0.07
C GLU A 71 -25.09 -2.47 1.36
N VAL A 72 -25.25 -3.21 2.46
CA VAL A 72 -25.83 -2.73 3.72
C VAL A 72 -24.97 -1.67 4.41
N ARG A 73 -23.64 -1.72 4.27
CA ARG A 73 -22.73 -0.73 4.92
C ARG A 73 -22.64 0.62 4.18
N TYR A 74 -22.97 0.67 2.90
CA TYR A 74 -22.71 1.84 2.04
C TYR A 74 -23.96 2.68 1.77
N ARG A 75 -25.16 2.21 2.15
CA ARG A 75 -26.42 2.96 1.95
C ARG A 75 -26.46 4.33 2.63
N ALA A 76 -25.65 4.55 3.66
CA ALA A 76 -25.64 5.80 4.43
C ALA A 76 -24.71 6.89 3.86
N PHE A 77 -23.81 6.55 2.93
CA PHE A 77 -22.75 7.44 2.50
C PHE A 77 -22.95 7.86 1.03
N GLY A 78 -23.40 9.10 0.84
CA GLY A 78 -23.91 9.65 -0.43
C GLY A 78 -22.91 9.72 -1.59
N ARG A 79 -23.39 10.16 -2.77
CA ARG A 79 -22.66 10.27 -4.05
C ARG A 79 -21.24 10.88 -3.93
N HIS A 80 -21.04 11.80 -2.99
CA HIS A 80 -19.75 12.45 -2.73
C HIS A 80 -18.63 11.43 -2.43
N ILE A 81 -18.89 10.40 -1.63
CA ILE A 81 -17.87 9.40 -1.27
C ILE A 81 -17.49 8.51 -2.44
N ILE A 82 -18.44 8.22 -3.32
CA ILE A 82 -18.18 7.50 -4.57
C ILE A 82 -17.25 8.34 -5.46
N VAL A 83 -17.50 9.64 -5.61
CA VAL A 83 -16.64 10.54 -6.40
C VAL A 83 -15.22 10.58 -5.83
N TRP A 84 -15.07 10.77 -4.52
CA TRP A 84 -13.75 10.78 -3.88
C TRP A 84 -13.02 9.43 -4.00
N SER A 85 -13.75 8.31 -3.97
CA SER A 85 -13.16 6.99 -4.20
C SER A 85 -12.52 6.87 -5.59
N TRP A 86 -13.17 7.40 -6.63
CA TRP A 86 -12.62 7.45 -7.99
C TRP A 86 -11.45 8.42 -8.13
N VAL A 87 -11.50 9.59 -7.48
CA VAL A 87 -10.38 10.55 -7.47
C VAL A 87 -9.14 9.92 -6.84
N VAL A 88 -9.29 9.26 -5.68
CA VAL A 88 -8.21 8.54 -5.00
C VAL A 88 -7.65 7.42 -5.88
N TRP A 89 -8.53 6.69 -6.58
CA TRP A 89 -8.10 5.65 -7.52
C TRP A 89 -7.28 6.21 -8.68
N ALA A 90 -7.74 7.31 -9.29
CA ALA A 90 -7.06 7.96 -10.40
C ALA A 90 -5.67 8.48 -9.97
N LEU A 91 -5.53 9.00 -8.75
CA LEU A 91 -4.24 9.36 -8.17
C LEU A 91 -3.32 8.13 -8.00
N GLY A 92 -3.86 7.01 -7.52
CA GLY A 92 -3.11 5.75 -7.43
C GLY A 92 -2.64 5.24 -8.80
N TYR A 93 -3.52 5.31 -9.79
CA TYR A 93 -3.20 4.97 -11.18
C TYR A 93 -2.11 5.88 -11.76
N PHE A 94 -2.20 7.19 -11.52
CA PHE A 94 -1.17 8.15 -11.92
C PHE A 94 0.19 7.81 -11.28
N CYS A 95 0.22 7.49 -9.98
CA CYS A 95 1.44 7.05 -9.31
C CYS A 95 2.03 5.78 -9.96
N CYS A 96 1.17 4.83 -10.36
CA CYS A 96 1.59 3.60 -11.03
C CYS A 96 2.23 3.89 -12.41
N VAL A 97 1.54 4.66 -13.25
CA VAL A 97 2.00 5.00 -14.60
C VAL A 97 3.29 5.81 -14.55
N CYS A 98 3.35 6.86 -13.72
CA CYS A 98 4.57 7.65 -13.53
C CYS A 98 5.72 6.80 -13.00
N GLY A 99 5.43 5.85 -12.09
CA GLY A 99 6.42 4.90 -11.59
C GLY A 99 7.06 4.10 -12.72
N ILE A 100 6.25 3.54 -13.62
CA ILE A 100 6.76 2.77 -14.77
C ILE A 100 7.57 3.66 -15.72
N LEU A 101 7.08 4.87 -16.03
CA LEU A 101 7.76 5.80 -16.94
C LEU A 101 9.10 6.32 -16.40
N LEU A 102 9.27 6.38 -15.08
CA LEU A 102 10.51 6.80 -14.42
C LEU A 102 11.59 5.71 -14.36
N MET A 103 11.24 4.45 -14.70
CA MET A 103 12.20 3.35 -14.73
C MET A 103 13.07 3.45 -15.98
N GLY A 104 14.36 3.74 -15.80
CA GLY A 104 15.41 3.71 -16.82
C GLY A 104 16.54 2.72 -16.55
N THR A 105 16.64 2.12 -15.35
CA THR A 105 17.70 1.14 -15.01
C THR A 105 17.13 -0.16 -14.44
N LEU A 106 17.88 -1.25 -14.56
CA LEU A 106 17.46 -2.59 -14.09
C LEU A 106 17.29 -2.71 -12.57
N SER A 107 17.90 -1.83 -11.78
CA SER A 107 17.77 -1.80 -10.31
C SER A 107 16.50 -1.08 -9.82
N GLN A 108 15.93 -0.20 -10.64
CA GLN A 108 14.79 0.65 -10.28
C GLN A 108 13.46 -0.09 -10.06
N PRO A 109 13.13 -1.16 -10.79
CA PRO A 109 11.96 -2.00 -10.49
C PRO A 109 11.99 -2.57 -9.06
N VAL A 110 13.17 -2.86 -8.51
CA VAL A 110 13.32 -3.39 -7.15
C VAL A 110 12.82 -2.36 -6.13
N PHE A 111 13.20 -1.09 -6.26
CA PHE A 111 12.76 -0.04 -5.35
C PHE A 111 11.26 0.22 -5.43
N TRP A 112 10.69 0.16 -6.64
CA TRP A 112 9.25 0.27 -6.83
C TRP A 112 8.50 -0.89 -6.16
N LEU A 113 8.96 -2.14 -6.36
CA LEU A 113 8.40 -3.33 -5.70
C LEU A 113 8.55 -3.29 -4.19
N CYS A 114 9.70 -2.84 -3.67
CA CYS A 114 9.93 -2.65 -2.23
C CYS A 114 8.96 -1.61 -1.65
N GLY A 115 8.76 -0.48 -2.33
CA GLY A 115 7.78 0.54 -1.95
C GLY A 115 6.37 -0.01 -1.90
N SER A 116 5.95 -0.71 -2.97
CA SER A 116 4.64 -1.37 -3.03
C SER A 116 4.46 -2.44 -1.96
N GLY A 117 5.48 -3.25 -1.69
CA GLY A 117 5.47 -4.24 -0.61
C GLY A 117 5.30 -3.61 0.76
N CYS A 118 6.03 -2.52 1.04
CA CYS A 118 5.89 -1.74 2.27
C CYS A 118 4.47 -1.16 2.44
N GLY A 119 3.91 -0.60 1.37
CA GLY A 119 2.53 -0.10 1.35
C GLY A 119 1.50 -1.21 1.57
N GLY A 120 1.73 -2.38 0.97
CA GLY A 120 0.88 -3.56 1.14
C GLY A 120 0.90 -4.09 2.58
N LEU A 121 2.07 -4.17 3.20
CA LEU A 121 2.20 -4.57 4.60
C LEU A 121 1.51 -3.57 5.54
N LEU A 122 1.62 -2.27 5.28
CA LEU A 122 0.90 -1.23 6.04
C LEU A 122 -0.63 -1.41 5.92
N CYS A 123 -1.13 -1.65 4.70
CA CYS A 123 -2.55 -1.86 4.46
C CYS A 123 -3.04 -3.16 5.12
N LEU A 124 -2.23 -4.22 5.08
CA LEU A 124 -2.52 -5.48 5.75
C LEU A 124 -2.53 -5.33 7.28
N GLN A 125 -1.58 -4.60 7.85
CA GLN A 125 -1.56 -4.29 9.28
C GLN A 125 -2.80 -3.49 9.69
N ARG A 126 -3.19 -2.48 8.91
CA ARG A 126 -4.42 -1.72 9.13
C ARG A 126 -5.66 -2.61 9.12
N TYR A 127 -5.74 -3.55 8.17
CA TYR A 127 -6.83 -4.49 8.05
C TYR A 127 -6.92 -5.41 9.28
N LEU A 128 -5.79 -5.98 9.72
CA LEU A 128 -5.72 -6.91 10.86
C LEU A 128 -5.96 -6.23 12.21
N CYS A 129 -5.46 -5.00 12.41
CA CYS A 129 -5.56 -4.27 13.67
C CYS A 129 -6.78 -3.34 13.76
N GLY A 130 -7.63 -3.27 12.73
CA GLY A 130 -8.84 -2.44 12.72
C GLY A 130 -8.57 -0.93 12.68
N GLY A 131 -7.37 -0.50 12.27
CA GLY A 131 -6.97 0.90 12.26
C GLY A 131 -5.45 1.09 12.24
N PHE A 132 -5.02 2.35 12.34
CA PHE A 132 -3.60 2.72 12.49
C PHE A 132 -3.25 2.68 13.99
N PRO A 133 -2.56 1.63 14.50
CA PRO A 133 -2.31 1.48 15.94
C PRO A 133 -1.46 2.62 16.57
N TRP A 134 -0.79 3.41 15.74
CA TRP A 134 0.02 4.59 16.09
C TRP A 134 -0.77 5.89 16.27
N ILE A 135 -2.05 5.94 15.86
CA ILE A 135 -2.92 7.14 15.95
C ILE A 135 -4.01 6.90 17.01
N ARG A 136 -3.67 6.19 18.09
CA ARG A 136 -4.58 5.94 19.21
C ARG A 136 -4.03 6.56 20.48
#